data_AF-A0AAN7PGI9-F1
#
_entry.id   AF-A0AAN7PGI9-F1
#
_cell.length_a   1.000
_cell.length_b   1.000
_cell.length_c   1.000
_cell.angle_alpha   90.00
_cell.angle_beta   90.00
_cell.angle_gamma   90.00
#
_symmetry.space_group_name_H-M   'P 1'
#
loop_
_entity.id
_entity.type
_entity.pdbx_description
1 polymer ?
#
loop_
_entity_poly.entity_id
_entity_poly.type
_entity_poly.pdbx_seq_one_letter_code
_entity_poly.pdbx_strand_id
1 'polypeptide(L)'
;MEVNRLKQDELINELFIRGAPYGATVAENRTKLREAINKPVREDIHLPPDDELRTCSLKLADLQEDISKFDRQNACNEHERIHTRLLHVKGRLNRVSALNSEQKSFWLTLVQQHKQLCSALDVLVAPTTTSEAHIQTSTRTEPQEVLSLLDMSEEALDEMLSIIPTQTESRNIPVDNLITLQENERPTPVAASSPSRNAFRSTVGRPDQQAVNSPQRRKISGNVAADMAANMLPLINIKSGIEDRRRRHLFITSD
;
A
#
# COMPACT_ATOMS: atom_id res chain seq x y z
N MET A 1 10.04 10.12 6.60
CA MET A 1 9.83 8.80 5.95
C MET A 1 11.18 8.30 5.45
N GLU A 2 11.59 7.08 5.78
CA GLU A 2 12.90 6.57 5.38
C GLU A 2 12.86 5.84 4.02
N VAL A 3 13.32 6.51 2.96
CA VAL A 3 13.23 6.04 1.56
C VAL A 3 13.87 4.66 1.33
N ASN A 4 14.91 4.31 2.09
CA ASN A 4 15.62 3.04 1.93
C ASN A 4 14.81 1.82 2.36
N ARG A 5 13.76 2.02 3.15
CA ARG A 5 12.93 0.95 3.71
C ARG A 5 11.67 0.67 2.89
N LEU A 6 11.40 1.51 1.88
CA LEU A 6 10.29 1.33 0.96
C LEU A 6 10.60 0.25 -0.09
N LYS A 7 9.55 -0.50 -0.43
CA LYS A 7 9.49 -1.46 -1.54
C LYS A 7 9.35 -0.73 -2.88
N GLN A 8 9.60 -1.44 -3.98
CA GLN A 8 9.58 -0.88 -5.34
C GLN A 8 8.22 -0.22 -5.68
N ASP A 9 7.12 -0.87 -5.35
CA ASP A 9 5.77 -0.36 -5.61
C ASP A 9 5.45 0.89 -4.76
N GLU A 10 5.94 0.94 -3.52
CA GLU A 10 5.84 2.11 -2.63
C GLU A 10 6.64 3.30 -3.19
N LEU A 11 7.86 3.05 -3.67
CA LEU A 11 8.69 4.07 -4.31
C LEU A 11 8.05 4.63 -5.58
N ILE A 12 7.53 3.76 -6.45
CA ILE A 12 6.88 4.18 -7.69
C ILE A 12 5.63 5.02 -7.38
N ASN A 13 4.84 4.62 -6.38
CA ASN A 13 3.66 5.39 -5.98
C ASN A 13 4.03 6.79 -5.47
N GLU A 14 5.01 6.90 -4.58
CA GLU A 14 5.46 8.19 -4.04
C GLU A 14 6.07 9.10 -5.13
N LEU A 15 6.80 8.53 -6.09
CA LEU A 15 7.28 9.28 -7.25
C LEU A 15 6.14 9.77 -8.13
N PHE A 16 5.17 8.89 -8.41
CA PHE A 16 4.01 9.18 -9.23
C PHE A 16 3.19 10.34 -8.67
N ILE A 17 2.82 10.30 -7.38
CA ILE A 17 2.05 11.39 -6.74
C ILE A 17 2.83 12.69 -6.60
N ARG A 18 4.17 12.65 -6.72
CA ARG A 18 5.02 13.86 -6.73
C ARG A 18 5.26 14.36 -8.15
N GLY A 19 4.68 13.71 -9.17
CA GLY A 19 4.93 14.01 -10.57
C GLY A 19 6.39 13.81 -10.99
N ALA A 20 7.13 12.97 -10.26
CA ALA A 20 8.51 12.67 -10.55
C ALA A 20 8.62 11.42 -11.44
N PRO A 21 9.57 11.38 -12.39
CA PRO A 21 9.78 10.18 -13.19
C PRO A 21 10.26 9.03 -12.30
N TYR A 22 9.84 7.81 -12.60
CA TYR A 22 10.41 6.60 -12.00
C TYR A 22 11.44 5.95 -12.94
N GLY A 23 12.40 5.24 -12.37
CA GLY A 23 13.42 4.46 -13.06
C GLY A 23 13.07 2.98 -13.14
N ALA A 24 13.97 2.20 -13.74
CA ALA A 24 13.81 0.76 -13.90
C ALA A 24 14.18 -0.02 -12.63
N THR A 25 15.09 0.54 -11.81
CA THR A 25 15.63 -0.13 -10.63
C THR A 25 15.17 0.54 -9.32
N VAL A 26 15.17 -0.24 -8.24
CA VAL A 26 14.90 0.26 -6.87
C VAL A 26 15.89 1.36 -6.49
N ALA A 27 17.17 1.18 -6.84
CA ALA A 27 18.22 2.16 -6.53
C ALA A 27 17.96 3.52 -7.21
N GLU A 28 17.62 3.51 -8.50
CA GLU A 28 17.22 4.73 -9.23
C GLU A 28 16.01 5.40 -8.59
N ASN A 29 14.97 4.61 -8.27
CA ASN A 29 13.76 5.13 -7.66
C ASN A 29 14.02 5.77 -6.30
N ARG A 30 14.89 5.19 -5.47
CA ARG A 30 15.30 5.78 -4.19
C ARG A 30 16.01 7.12 -4.39
N THR A 31 16.95 7.20 -5.32
CA THR A 31 17.66 8.45 -5.62
C THR A 31 16.69 9.54 -6.07
N LYS A 32 15.83 9.22 -7.06
CA LYS A 32 14.81 10.16 -7.56
C LYS A 32 13.83 10.59 -6.46
N LEU A 33 13.42 9.68 -5.58
CA LEU A 33 12.49 10.00 -4.50
C LEU A 33 13.14 10.93 -3.46
N ARG A 34 14.41 10.71 -3.12
CA ARG A 34 15.16 11.64 -2.24
C ARG A 34 15.24 13.03 -2.84
N GLU A 35 15.48 13.16 -4.14
CA GLU A 35 15.48 14.45 -4.85
C GLU A 35 14.09 15.11 -4.89
N ALA A 36 13.04 14.29 -4.96
CA ALA A 36 11.65 14.76 -5.03
C ALA A 36 10.98 14.92 -3.66
N ILE A 37 11.63 14.57 -2.54
CA ILE A 37 10.97 14.47 -1.23
C ILE A 37 10.49 15.84 -0.70
N ASN A 38 11.18 16.90 -1.09
CA ASN A 38 10.85 18.28 -0.75
C ASN A 38 9.86 18.93 -1.74
N LYS A 39 9.52 18.23 -2.83
CA LYS A 39 8.50 18.71 -3.77
C LYS A 39 7.12 18.48 -3.16
N PRO A 40 6.19 19.44 -3.30
CA PRO A 40 4.83 19.24 -2.85
C PRO A 40 4.22 18.03 -3.57
N VAL A 41 3.36 17.31 -2.84
CA VAL A 41 2.53 16.26 -3.46
C VAL A 41 1.56 16.95 -4.40
N ARG A 42 1.39 16.39 -5.59
CA ARG A 42 0.50 16.94 -6.61
C ARG A 42 -0.95 16.66 -6.25
N GLU A 43 -1.74 17.71 -6.07
CA GLU A 43 -3.19 17.63 -5.76
C GLU A 43 -4.02 17.11 -6.94
N ASP A 44 -3.47 17.12 -8.15
CA ASP A 44 -4.12 16.60 -9.36
C ASP A 44 -3.92 15.08 -9.55
N ILE A 45 -2.99 14.47 -8.82
CA ILE A 45 -2.62 13.06 -8.99
C ILE A 45 -3.19 12.24 -7.83
N HIS A 46 -4.44 11.82 -7.99
CA HIS A 46 -5.12 10.91 -7.08
C HIS A 46 -5.61 9.67 -7.80
N LEU A 47 -5.33 8.50 -7.23
CA LEU A 47 -6.05 7.29 -7.62
C LEU A 47 -7.51 7.41 -7.16
N PRO A 48 -8.46 6.75 -7.85
CA PRO A 48 -9.83 6.67 -7.36
C PRO A 48 -9.88 6.18 -5.91
N PRO A 49 -10.76 6.73 -5.05
CA PRO A 49 -10.84 6.36 -3.63
C PRO A 49 -10.90 4.85 -3.40
N ASP A 50 -11.68 4.11 -4.19
CA ASP A 50 -11.80 2.65 -4.07
C ASP A 50 -10.48 1.92 -4.30
N ASP A 51 -9.68 2.38 -5.26
CA ASP A 51 -8.40 1.78 -5.58
C ASP A 51 -7.34 2.12 -4.52
N GLU A 52 -7.37 3.34 -3.95
CA GLU A 52 -6.55 3.71 -2.79
C GLU A 52 -6.88 2.83 -1.58
N LEU A 53 -8.16 2.77 -1.19
CA LEU A 53 -8.61 2.00 -0.03
C LEU A 53 -8.28 0.51 -0.19
N ARG A 54 -8.52 -0.06 -1.38
CA ARG A 54 -8.15 -1.45 -1.68
C ARG A 54 -6.65 -1.67 -1.55
N THR A 55 -5.83 -0.75 -2.06
CA THR A 55 -4.37 -0.90 -1.94
C THR A 55 -3.90 -0.75 -0.50
N CYS A 56 -4.48 0.15 0.28
CA CYS A 56 -4.20 0.28 1.72
C CYS A 56 -4.56 -1.00 2.47
N SER A 57 -5.72 -1.59 2.18
CA SER A 57 -6.14 -2.88 2.75
C SER A 57 -5.14 -4.00 2.48
N LEU A 58 -4.70 -4.15 1.22
CA LEU A 58 -3.69 -5.15 0.85
C LEU A 58 -2.35 -4.91 1.58
N LYS A 59 -1.90 -3.65 1.66
CA LYS A 59 -0.65 -3.30 2.34
C LYS A 59 -0.71 -3.53 3.85
N LEU A 60 -1.86 -3.27 4.49
CA LEU A 60 -2.05 -3.57 5.90
C LEU A 60 -2.04 -5.07 6.17
N ALA A 61 -2.62 -5.88 5.29
CA ALA A 61 -2.55 -7.34 5.38
C ALA A 61 -1.10 -7.85 5.26
N ASP A 62 -0.33 -7.34 4.30
CA ASP A 62 1.10 -7.67 4.16
C ASP A 62 1.90 -7.26 5.41
N LEU A 63 1.63 -6.08 5.96
CA LEU A 63 2.32 -5.58 7.16
C LEU A 63 1.95 -6.36 8.42
N GLN A 64 0.72 -6.84 8.51
CA GLN A 64 0.30 -7.75 9.58
C GLN A 64 1.09 -9.06 9.52
N GLU A 65 1.32 -9.61 8.32
CA GLU A 65 2.17 -10.78 8.14
C GLU A 65 3.64 -10.48 8.52
N ASP A 66 4.20 -9.34 8.10
CA ASP A 66 5.55 -8.90 8.47
C ASP A 66 5.69 -8.80 10.01
N ILE A 67 4.70 -8.23 10.71
CA ILE A 67 4.66 -8.12 12.19
C ILE A 67 4.58 -9.52 12.83
N SER A 68 3.81 -10.44 12.27
CA SER A 68 3.73 -11.82 12.80
C SER A 68 5.07 -12.58 12.69
N LYS A 69 5.90 -12.19 11.73
CA LYS A 69 7.22 -12.77 11.42
C LYS A 69 8.38 -11.92 11.93
N PHE A 70 8.12 -11.01 12.86
CA PHE A 70 9.08 -10.03 13.34
C PHE A 70 10.36 -10.69 13.86
N ASP A 71 11.51 -10.33 13.28
CA ASP A 71 12.81 -10.84 13.69
C ASP A 71 13.34 -10.08 14.91
N ARG A 72 13.20 -10.70 16.08
CA ARG A 72 13.67 -10.14 17.36
C ARG A 72 15.20 -10.00 17.43
N GLN A 73 15.97 -10.78 16.67
CA GLN A 73 17.43 -10.64 16.66
C GLN A 73 17.86 -9.34 15.96
N ASN A 74 17.01 -8.82 15.08
CA ASN A 74 17.22 -7.58 14.35
C ASN A 74 16.11 -6.54 14.65
N ALA A 75 15.62 -6.53 15.90
CA ALA A 75 14.41 -5.81 16.29
C ALA A 75 14.40 -4.33 15.90
N CYS A 76 15.51 -3.61 16.12
CA CYS A 76 15.60 -2.18 15.79
C CYS A 76 15.40 -1.93 14.28
N ASN A 77 16.08 -2.70 13.42
CA ASN A 77 15.97 -2.53 11.98
C ASN A 77 14.60 -2.98 11.45
N GLU A 78 14.08 -4.11 11.95
CA GLU A 78 12.74 -4.58 11.57
C GLU A 78 11.65 -3.59 11.99
N HIS A 79 11.77 -3.04 13.19
CA HIS A 79 10.87 -2.00 13.68
C HIS A 79 10.85 -0.80 12.75
N GLU A 80 12.01 -0.21 12.45
CA GLU A 80 12.10 0.94 11.54
C GLU A 80 11.58 0.59 10.12
N ARG A 81 11.83 -0.62 9.63
CA ARG A 81 11.32 -1.12 8.32
C ARG A 81 9.81 -1.13 8.29
N ILE A 82 9.17 -1.80 9.26
CA ILE A 82 7.72 -1.95 9.30
C ILE A 82 7.06 -0.60 9.62
N HIS A 83 7.59 0.16 10.58
CA HIS A 83 7.08 1.47 10.95
C HIS A 83 7.10 2.46 9.77
N THR A 84 8.19 2.49 8.99
CA THR A 84 8.25 3.35 7.80
C THR A 84 7.18 3.01 6.77
N ARG A 85 6.88 1.73 6.59
CA ARG A 85 5.82 1.27 5.67
C ARG A 85 4.43 1.55 6.22
N LEU A 86 4.21 1.44 7.53
CA LEU A 86 2.99 1.89 8.20
C LEU A 86 2.78 3.40 8.02
N LEU A 87 3.82 4.22 8.12
CA LEU A 87 3.74 5.67 7.85
C LEU A 87 3.35 5.95 6.40
N HIS A 88 3.88 5.18 5.45
CA HIS A 88 3.49 5.29 4.04
C HIS A 88 2.00 4.97 3.83
N VAL A 89 1.47 3.91 4.46
CA VAL A 89 0.02 3.61 4.42
C VAL A 89 -0.82 4.72 5.05
N LYS A 90 -0.40 5.25 6.21
CA LYS A 90 -1.07 6.41 6.83
C LYS A 90 -1.11 7.62 5.89
N GLY A 91 0.02 7.90 5.23
CA GLY A 91 0.11 8.97 4.23
C GLY A 91 -0.89 8.80 3.08
N ARG A 92 -1.11 7.56 2.63
CA ARG A 92 -2.13 7.25 1.61
C ARG A 92 -3.54 7.45 2.14
N LEU A 93 -3.87 6.90 3.30
CA LEU A 93 -5.19 7.03 3.93
C LEU A 93 -5.58 8.50 4.15
N ASN A 94 -4.63 9.35 4.55
CA ASN A 94 -4.86 10.77 4.77
C ASN A 94 -5.14 11.56 3.48
N ARG A 95 -4.75 11.04 2.31
CA ARG A 95 -4.99 11.70 1.02
C ARG A 95 -6.33 11.33 0.39
N VAL A 96 -7.02 10.30 0.90
CA VAL A 96 -8.31 9.89 0.35
C VAL A 96 -9.36 10.90 0.79
N SER A 97 -9.82 11.72 -0.15
CA SER A 97 -10.87 12.72 0.04
C SER A 97 -12.17 12.30 -0.67
N ALA A 98 -13.26 13.04 -0.41
CA ALA A 98 -14.56 12.86 -1.07
C ALA A 98 -15.14 11.43 -0.99
N LEU A 99 -15.11 10.84 0.20
CA LEU A 99 -15.63 9.50 0.46
C LEU A 99 -17.16 9.48 0.52
N ASN A 100 -17.79 8.52 -0.16
CA ASN A 100 -19.19 8.19 0.10
C ASN A 100 -19.34 7.43 1.44
N SER A 101 -20.59 7.13 1.85
CA SER A 101 -20.87 6.49 3.15
C SER A 101 -20.17 5.14 3.33
N GLU A 102 -20.22 4.27 2.31
CA GLU A 102 -19.59 2.95 2.33
C GLU A 102 -18.07 3.04 2.33
N GLN A 103 -17.50 3.93 1.52
CA GLN A 103 -16.07 4.17 1.47
C GLN A 103 -15.56 4.76 2.79
N LYS A 104 -16.34 5.62 3.46
CA LYS A 104 -16.00 6.22 4.75
C LYS A 104 -15.95 5.16 5.85
N SER A 105 -16.92 4.23 5.90
CA SER A 105 -16.90 3.14 6.88
C SER A 105 -15.73 2.19 6.65
N PHE A 106 -15.40 1.90 5.38
CA PHE A 106 -14.22 1.09 5.04
C PHE A 106 -12.92 1.81 5.41
N TRP A 107 -12.79 3.10 5.08
CA TRP A 107 -11.64 3.92 5.47
C TRP A 107 -11.43 3.93 7.00
N LEU A 108 -12.49 4.13 7.79
CA LEU A 108 -12.42 4.07 9.25
C LEU A 108 -11.90 2.71 9.75
N THR A 109 -12.34 1.62 9.13
CA THR A 109 -11.85 0.27 9.43
C THR A 109 -10.34 0.16 9.17
N LEU A 110 -9.85 0.69 8.05
CA LEU A 110 -8.42 0.67 7.71
C LEU A 110 -7.58 1.56 8.64
N VAL A 111 -8.11 2.72 9.05
CA VAL A 111 -7.46 3.59 10.04
C VAL A 111 -7.35 2.88 11.39
N GLN A 112 -8.40 2.19 11.83
CA GLN A 112 -8.37 1.42 13.07
C GLN A 112 -7.37 0.26 12.99
N GLN A 113 -7.35 -0.49 11.88
CA GLN A 113 -6.37 -1.55 11.65
C GLN A 113 -4.95 -1.00 11.65
N HIS A 114 -4.70 0.15 11.03
CA HIS A 114 -3.40 0.82 11.04
C HIS A 114 -2.94 1.13 12.48
N LYS A 115 -3.80 1.72 13.30
CA LYS A 115 -3.51 2.01 14.73
C LYS A 115 -3.17 0.74 15.50
N GLN A 116 -3.94 -0.34 15.29
CA GLN A 116 -3.69 -1.64 15.92
C GLN A 116 -2.33 -2.22 15.54
N LEU A 117 -1.94 -2.14 14.27
CA LEU A 117 -0.63 -2.63 13.82
C LEU A 117 0.52 -1.78 14.37
N CYS A 118 0.37 -0.46 14.48
CA CYS A 118 1.37 0.37 15.16
C CYS A 118 1.57 -0.06 16.63
N SER A 119 0.46 -0.19 17.38
CA SER A 119 0.54 -0.63 18.78
C SER A 119 1.13 -2.03 18.93
N ALA A 120 0.76 -2.97 18.05
CA ALA A 120 1.33 -4.31 18.05
C ALA A 120 2.85 -4.29 17.78
N LEU A 121 3.30 -3.43 16.87
CA LEU A 121 4.72 -3.25 16.57
C LEU A 121 5.49 -2.68 17.77
N ASP A 122 4.93 -1.68 18.44
CA ASP A 122 5.55 -1.04 19.62
C ASP A 122 5.73 -2.06 20.78
N VAL A 123 4.73 -2.91 21.00
CA VAL A 123 4.78 -3.97 22.03
C VAL A 123 5.90 -4.99 21.78
N LEU A 124 6.25 -5.26 20.51
CA LEU A 124 7.33 -6.20 20.17
C LEU A 124 8.73 -5.68 20.49
N VAL A 125 8.89 -4.36 20.57
CA VAL A 125 10.18 -3.69 20.85
C VAL A 125 10.29 -3.24 22.29
N ALA A 126 9.16 -3.11 22.99
CA ALA A 126 9.15 -2.81 24.42
C ALA A 126 10.11 -3.75 25.14
N PRO A 127 11.05 -3.23 25.95
CA PRO A 127 11.95 -4.07 26.71
C PRO A 127 11.06 -4.98 27.54
N THR A 128 11.17 -6.29 27.32
CA THR A 128 10.56 -7.25 28.23
C THR A 128 11.26 -7.01 29.55
N THR A 129 10.63 -6.20 30.40
CA THR A 129 10.95 -6.10 31.81
C THR A 129 10.57 -7.44 32.41
N THR A 130 11.34 -8.46 32.06
CA THR A 130 11.45 -9.67 32.83
C THR A 130 12.04 -9.19 34.13
N SER A 131 11.14 -8.87 35.05
CA SER A 131 11.39 -8.85 36.47
C SER A 131 11.95 -10.21 36.82
N GLU A 132 13.26 -10.39 36.59
CA GLU A 132 14.06 -11.32 37.37
C GLU A 132 14.11 -10.72 38.76
N ALA A 133 13.03 -10.97 39.51
CA ALA A 133 13.06 -11.00 40.94
C ALA A 133 14.03 -12.12 41.37
N HIS A 134 15.33 -11.87 41.25
CA HIS A 134 16.33 -12.59 42.01
C HIS A 134 16.72 -11.74 43.21
N ILE A 135 16.10 -12.15 44.31
CA ILE A 135 16.34 -11.84 45.71
C ILE A 135 17.86 -11.76 45.98
N GLN A 136 18.37 -10.62 46.44
CA GLN A 136 19.15 -10.51 47.70
C GLN A 136 19.61 -9.07 48.02
N THR A 137 19.03 -8.56 49.11
CA THR A 137 19.61 -7.73 50.20
C THR A 137 20.18 -6.31 49.94
N SER A 138 19.53 -5.34 50.62
CA SER A 138 20.11 -4.22 51.43
C SER A 138 21.13 -3.27 50.74
N THR A 139 21.00 -1.94 50.69
CA THR A 139 20.48 -0.95 51.66
C THR A 139 20.20 0.41 50.97
N ARG A 140 19.06 1.04 51.31
CA ARG A 140 18.89 2.46 51.72
C ARG A 140 19.68 3.56 50.96
N THR A 141 19.00 4.47 50.26
CA THR A 141 18.70 5.89 50.63
C THR A 141 18.12 6.66 49.41
N GLU A 142 16.97 7.30 49.65
CA GLU A 142 16.15 8.27 48.85
C GLU A 142 16.90 9.54 48.33
N PRO A 143 16.24 10.54 47.70
CA PRO A 143 15.28 10.54 46.57
C PRO A 143 15.60 11.64 45.52
N GLN A 144 15.09 11.54 44.29
CA GLN A 144 14.80 12.70 43.40
C GLN A 144 13.94 12.25 42.21
N GLU A 145 12.63 12.51 42.21
CA GLU A 145 11.96 13.72 41.70
C GLU A 145 11.99 13.87 40.18
N VAL A 146 10.76 14.01 39.63
CA VAL A 146 10.31 14.47 38.31
C VAL A 146 10.71 13.70 37.05
N LEU A 147 9.71 13.02 36.46
CA LEU A 147 9.30 13.24 35.07
C LEU A 147 7.90 12.65 34.82
N SER A 148 6.88 13.44 35.18
CA SER A 148 5.53 13.31 34.63
C SER A 148 5.53 13.95 33.24
N LEU A 149 5.59 13.14 32.20
CA LEU A 149 5.33 13.59 30.83
C LEU A 149 4.95 12.37 30.01
N LEU A 150 3.66 12.04 29.99
CA LEU A 150 2.96 11.30 28.94
C LEU A 150 1.50 11.17 29.38
N ASP A 151 0.78 12.28 29.36
CA ASP A 151 -0.67 12.29 29.35
C ASP A 151 -1.10 13.38 28.36
N MET A 152 -1.13 13.00 27.08
CA MET A 152 -1.83 13.80 26.08
C MET A 152 -3.24 13.23 25.99
N SER A 153 -4.21 14.00 26.47
CA SER A 153 -5.59 13.56 26.60
C SER A 153 -6.24 13.30 25.23
N GLU A 154 -7.12 12.32 25.21
CA GLU A 154 -7.88 11.84 24.05
C GLU A 154 -8.71 12.97 23.39
N GLU A 155 -8.99 14.05 24.13
CA GLU A 155 -9.71 15.23 23.65
C GLU A 155 -9.00 15.98 22.51
N ALA A 156 -7.66 15.94 22.45
CA ALA A 156 -6.90 16.60 21.38
C ALA A 156 -7.07 15.92 20.01
N LEU A 157 -7.49 14.65 19.98
CA LEU A 157 -7.77 13.93 18.73
C LEU A 157 -9.16 14.24 18.16
N ASP A 158 -10.11 14.61 19.00
CA ASP A 158 -11.48 14.92 18.57
C ASP A 158 -11.58 16.34 17.98
N GLU A 159 -10.75 17.27 18.48
CA GLU A 159 -10.65 18.64 17.94
C GLU A 159 -10.07 18.66 16.51
N MET A 160 -9.18 17.72 16.16
CA MET A 160 -8.66 17.58 14.79
C MET A 160 -9.68 17.01 13.79
N LEU A 161 -10.76 16.36 14.23
CA LEU A 161 -11.81 15.82 13.37
C LEU A 161 -12.99 16.80 13.16
N SER A 162 -13.04 17.87 13.95
CA SER A 162 -14.11 18.90 13.93
C SER A 162 -13.93 19.95 12.82
N ILE A 163 -12.73 20.13 12.27
CA ILE A 163 -12.44 21.12 11.22
C ILE A 163 -12.72 20.53 9.83
N ILE A 164 -13.97 20.15 9.56
CA ILE A 164 -14.48 20.03 8.19
C ILE A 164 -15.49 21.16 8.00
N PRO A 165 -15.20 22.17 7.16
CA PRO A 165 -16.17 23.22 6.89
C PRO A 165 -17.37 22.62 6.16
N THR A 166 -18.48 22.47 6.86
CA THR A 166 -19.81 22.19 6.30
C THR A 166 -20.33 23.43 5.59
N GLN A 167 -19.76 23.76 4.43
CA GLN A 167 -20.41 24.68 3.49
C GLN A 167 -21.28 23.87 2.52
N THR A 168 -22.47 23.51 2.97
CA THR A 168 -23.61 23.23 2.08
C THR A 168 -24.45 24.50 1.98
N GLU A 169 -23.97 25.48 1.22
CA GLU A 169 -24.85 26.50 0.67
C GLU A 169 -25.53 25.93 -0.57
N SER A 170 -26.77 25.50 -0.35
CA SER A 170 -27.73 25.12 -1.38
C SER A 170 -28.03 26.33 -2.26
N ARG A 171 -27.39 26.42 -3.44
CA ARG A 171 -27.86 27.28 -4.51
C ARG A 171 -28.98 26.56 -5.25
N ASN A 172 -30.21 26.94 -4.91
CA ASN A 172 -31.39 26.77 -5.76
C ASN A 172 -31.10 27.35 -7.15
N ILE A 173 -30.96 26.47 -8.15
CA ILE A 173 -31.04 26.88 -9.55
C ILE A 173 -32.40 26.42 -10.07
N PRO A 174 -33.35 27.33 -10.35
CA PRO A 174 -34.54 27.01 -11.11
C PRO A 174 -34.18 27.08 -12.59
N VAL A 175 -34.29 25.97 -13.32
CA VAL A 175 -34.35 26.02 -14.79
C VAL A 175 -35.43 25.07 -15.28
N ASP A 176 -36.65 25.58 -15.27
CA ASP A 176 -37.59 25.29 -16.35
C ASP A 176 -36.93 25.76 -17.66
N ASN A 177 -36.60 24.82 -18.55
CA ASN A 177 -36.73 25.03 -19.98
C ASN A 177 -36.62 23.69 -20.72
N LEU A 178 -37.81 23.18 -21.02
CA LEU A 178 -38.18 22.49 -22.25
C LEU A 178 -37.36 22.99 -23.47
N ILE A 179 -36.86 22.09 -24.31
CA ILE A 179 -37.10 22.05 -25.77
C ILE A 179 -36.38 20.85 -26.40
N THR A 180 -37.24 19.93 -26.82
CA THR A 180 -37.28 18.97 -27.92
C THR A 180 -36.39 19.22 -29.15
N LEU A 181 -36.13 18.12 -29.88
CA LEU A 181 -35.64 17.96 -31.27
C LEU A 181 -34.09 17.92 -31.36
N GLN A 182 -33.43 17.03 -32.12
CA GLN A 182 -33.86 16.29 -33.30
C GLN A 182 -32.88 15.14 -33.56
N GLU A 183 -33.40 14.00 -34.00
CA GLU A 183 -32.67 12.94 -34.69
C GLU A 183 -31.97 13.50 -35.94
N ASN A 184 -30.74 13.06 -36.23
CA ASN A 184 -30.25 12.95 -37.60
C ASN A 184 -28.98 12.07 -37.69
N GLU A 185 -29.17 10.92 -38.34
CA GLU A 185 -28.32 10.32 -39.40
C GLU A 185 -26.88 9.83 -39.07
N ARG A 186 -26.78 8.51 -38.86
CA ARG A 186 -25.82 7.64 -39.61
C ARG A 186 -26.49 7.29 -40.95
N PRO A 187 -25.80 6.96 -42.07
CA PRO A 187 -24.52 6.21 -42.13
C PRO A 187 -23.56 6.60 -43.29
N THR A 188 -22.31 6.13 -43.27
CA THR A 188 -21.68 5.49 -44.46
C THR A 188 -20.36 4.79 -44.11
N PRO A 189 -20.15 3.54 -44.57
CA PRO A 189 -18.85 2.86 -44.54
C PRO A 189 -18.09 3.12 -45.85
N VAL A 190 -16.84 3.56 -45.77
CA VAL A 190 -15.95 3.63 -46.94
C VAL A 190 -15.06 2.40 -46.97
N ALA A 191 -15.05 1.78 -48.15
CA ALA A 191 -14.40 0.53 -48.47
C ALA A 191 -12.87 0.64 -48.61
N ALA A 192 -12.22 -0.48 -48.28
CA ALA A 192 -11.13 -1.16 -48.98
C ALA A 192 -9.97 -0.37 -49.58
N SER A 193 -8.76 -0.69 -49.10
CA SER A 193 -7.59 -0.95 -49.97
C SER A 193 -6.47 -1.69 -49.21
N SER A 194 -6.30 -2.98 -49.50
CA SER A 194 -5.00 -3.67 -49.44
C SER A 194 -4.24 -3.38 -50.74
N PRO A 195 -2.90 -3.20 -50.76
CA PRO A 195 -1.94 -4.33 -50.80
C PRO A 195 -0.66 -4.00 -49.98
N SER A 196 0.26 -4.90 -49.64
CA SER A 196 1.18 -5.53 -50.58
C SER A 196 2.11 -6.48 -49.84
N ARG A 197 2.41 -7.58 -50.52
CA ARG A 197 3.43 -8.58 -50.23
C ARG A 197 4.81 -7.94 -50.11
N ASN A 198 5.60 -8.39 -49.13
CA ASN A 198 7.02 -8.58 -49.34
C ASN A 198 7.45 -9.90 -48.70
N ALA A 199 7.71 -10.86 -49.58
CA ALA A 199 8.46 -12.07 -49.30
C ALA A 199 9.93 -11.79 -49.61
N PHE A 200 10.86 -12.17 -48.74
CA PHE A 200 12.26 -12.57 -49.03
C PHE A 200 12.89 -12.94 -47.67
N ARG A 201 13.18 -14.21 -47.36
CA ARG A 201 14.41 -15.01 -47.66
C ARG A 201 15.00 -15.42 -46.29
N SER A 202 14.83 -16.66 -45.85
CA SER A 202 15.80 -17.78 -45.98
C SER A 202 17.21 -17.47 -45.46
N THR A 203 17.59 -18.13 -44.36
CA THR A 203 18.74 -19.07 -44.22
C THR A 203 18.74 -19.60 -42.77
N VAL A 204 18.47 -20.88 -42.53
CA VAL A 204 19.44 -22.01 -42.40
C VAL A 204 20.45 -21.81 -41.26
N GLY A 205 20.40 -22.69 -40.25
CA GLY A 205 21.44 -22.80 -39.23
C GLY A 205 21.04 -23.61 -37.98
N ARG A 206 20.81 -24.92 -38.12
CA ARG A 206 20.96 -25.92 -37.04
C ARG A 206 22.46 -26.24 -36.93
N PRO A 207 23.04 -26.46 -35.73
CA PRO A 207 23.06 -27.81 -35.13
C PRO A 207 22.81 -27.77 -33.61
N ASP A 208 22.10 -28.75 -33.04
CA ASP A 208 22.67 -29.92 -32.35
C ASP A 208 23.90 -29.61 -31.47
N GLN A 209 23.73 -29.64 -30.14
CA GLN A 209 24.42 -30.60 -29.26
C GLN A 209 24.13 -30.41 -27.76
N GLN A 210 23.86 -31.56 -27.12
CA GLN A 210 24.27 -31.98 -25.76
C GLN A 210 23.56 -31.30 -24.57
N ALA A 211 22.65 -31.97 -23.86
CA ALA A 211 22.81 -33.13 -22.95
C ALA A 211 23.52 -32.79 -21.63
N VAL A 212 22.98 -33.38 -20.54
CA VAL A 212 23.50 -33.51 -19.16
C VAL A 212 23.57 -32.20 -18.34
N ASN A 213 22.97 -32.02 -17.15
CA ASN A 213 22.75 -32.92 -16.02
C ASN A 213 21.59 -32.42 -15.14
N SER A 214 20.73 -33.35 -14.71
CA SER A 214 19.84 -33.20 -13.56
C SER A 214 20.59 -33.62 -12.29
N PRO A 215 20.35 -32.97 -11.13
CA PRO A 215 20.32 -33.75 -9.89
C PRO A 215 19.14 -33.40 -8.96
N GLN A 216 18.43 -34.48 -8.62
CA GLN A 216 17.97 -34.88 -7.28
C GLN A 216 17.11 -33.93 -6.44
N ARG A 217 15.81 -34.25 -6.49
CA ARG A 217 14.85 -34.19 -5.37
C ARG A 217 15.50 -34.63 -4.04
N ARG A 218 15.51 -33.75 -3.04
CA ARG A 218 15.45 -34.15 -1.63
C ARG A 218 14.02 -34.01 -1.15
N LYS A 219 13.41 -35.14 -0.80
CA LYS A 219 12.21 -35.21 0.04
C LYS A 219 12.68 -35.01 1.48
N ILE A 220 12.23 -33.95 2.14
CA ILE A 220 12.27 -33.87 3.60
C ILE A 220 10.81 -33.93 4.05
N SER A 221 10.49 -35.09 4.63
CA SER A 221 9.29 -35.37 5.39
C SER A 221 9.43 -34.70 6.76
N GLY A 222 8.41 -33.97 7.19
CA GLY A 222 8.35 -33.35 8.51
C GLY A 222 6.93 -32.90 8.83
N ASN A 223 6.07 -33.87 9.15
CA ASN A 223 4.78 -33.64 9.78
C ASN A 223 5.00 -33.28 11.26
N VAL A 224 4.49 -32.11 11.68
CA VAL A 224 4.08 -31.79 13.06
C VAL A 224 2.86 -30.87 12.89
N ALA A 225 1.63 -31.39 12.96
CA ALA A 225 0.77 -31.36 14.15
C ALA A 225 0.76 -29.96 14.81
N ALA A 226 -0.24 -29.12 14.53
CA ALA A 226 -1.53 -29.02 15.21
C ALA A 226 -1.54 -27.93 16.30
N ASP A 227 -2.69 -27.29 16.44
CA ASP A 227 -3.11 -26.31 17.45
C ASP A 227 -2.44 -24.95 17.50
N MET A 228 -3.10 -23.97 16.87
CA MET A 228 -3.57 -22.75 17.54
C MET A 228 -4.53 -21.98 16.61
N ALA A 229 -5.79 -22.41 16.59
CA ALA A 229 -6.88 -21.71 15.92
C ALA A 229 -7.84 -21.15 16.99
N ALA A 230 -7.65 -19.89 17.38
CA ALA A 230 -8.67 -19.09 18.08
C ALA A 230 -8.27 -17.61 18.10
N ASN A 231 -8.64 -16.88 17.03
CA ASN A 231 -8.97 -15.44 16.96
C ASN A 231 -8.74 -14.88 15.55
N MET A 232 -9.41 -15.48 14.57
CA MET A 232 -9.52 -14.91 13.22
C MET A 232 -10.80 -14.07 13.16
N LEU A 233 -10.62 -12.74 13.15
CA LEU A 233 -11.62 -11.80 12.63
C LEU A 233 -11.97 -12.19 11.18
N PRO A 234 -13.18 -11.87 10.69
CA PRO A 234 -13.62 -12.31 9.37
C PRO A 234 -12.74 -11.69 8.27
N LEU A 235 -11.84 -12.50 7.70
CA LEU A 235 -11.12 -12.19 6.48
C LEU A 235 -12.14 -12.17 5.33
N ILE A 236 -12.49 -10.97 4.87
CA ILE A 236 -13.23 -10.78 3.63
C ILE A 236 -12.40 -11.39 2.50
N ASN A 237 -12.95 -12.40 1.83
CA ASN A 237 -12.29 -13.15 0.77
C ASN A 237 -12.23 -12.31 -0.53
N ILE A 238 -11.18 -11.50 -0.69
CA ILE A 238 -10.96 -10.63 -1.87
C ILE A 238 -10.12 -11.34 -2.98
N LYS A 239 -9.84 -12.65 -2.85
CA LYS A 239 -8.90 -13.35 -3.74
C LYS A 239 -9.38 -13.63 -5.17
N SER A 240 -10.62 -13.34 -5.56
CA SER A 240 -11.13 -13.68 -6.90
C SER A 240 -10.91 -12.63 -8.00
N GLY A 241 -10.33 -11.46 -7.71
CA GLY A 241 -10.24 -10.35 -8.69
C GLY A 241 -8.86 -10.10 -9.34
N ILE A 242 -7.81 -10.84 -8.97
CA ILE A 242 -6.41 -10.43 -9.23
C ILE A 242 -5.89 -10.85 -10.62
N GLU A 243 -6.45 -11.89 -11.24
CA GLU A 243 -5.89 -12.42 -12.51
C GLU A 243 -6.40 -11.72 -13.77
N ASP A 244 -7.46 -10.91 -13.68
CA ASP A 244 -8.17 -10.42 -14.88
C ASP A 244 -7.76 -9.00 -15.35
N ARG A 245 -6.89 -8.29 -14.62
CA ARG A 245 -6.43 -6.93 -14.98
C ARG A 245 -5.00 -6.83 -15.52
N ARG A 246 -4.13 -7.84 -15.31
CA ARG A 246 -2.77 -7.81 -15.91
C ARG A 246 -2.75 -7.90 -17.43
N ARG A 247 -3.87 -8.25 -18.09
CA ARG A 247 -3.98 -8.30 -19.56
C ARG A 247 -4.42 -6.99 -20.23
N ARG A 248 -4.86 -5.97 -19.49
CA ARG A 248 -5.44 -4.74 -20.11
C ARG A 248 -4.49 -3.56 -20.29
N HIS A 249 -3.25 -3.62 -19.80
CA HIS A 249 -2.29 -2.51 -19.92
C HIS A 249 -1.20 -2.68 -21.01
N LEU A 250 -1.34 -3.65 -21.92
CA LEU A 250 -0.35 -3.93 -22.97
C LEU A 250 -0.77 -3.47 -24.38
N PHE A 251 -1.84 -2.69 -24.55
CA PHE A 251 -2.31 -2.23 -25.87
C PHE A 251 -2.71 -0.77 -25.89
N ILE A 252 -1.78 0.17 -25.64
CA ILE A 252 -1.84 1.53 -26.21
C ILE A 252 -0.40 2.01 -26.41
N THR A 253 0.16 1.86 -27.60
CA THR A 253 1.19 2.71 -28.21
C THR A 253 1.43 2.22 -29.64
N SER A 254 0.74 2.82 -30.61
CA SER A 254 1.14 2.87 -32.02
C SER A 254 0.24 3.92 -32.69
N ASP A 255 0.75 5.15 -32.77
CA ASP A 255 0.50 6.10 -33.85
C ASP A 255 1.87 6.54 -34.37
#